data_AF-A0A497F8B6-F1
#
_entry.id   AF-A0A497F8B6-F1
#
_cell.length_a   1.000
_cell.length_b   1.000
_cell.length_c   1.000
_cell.angle_alpha   90.00
_cell.angle_beta   90.00
_cell.angle_gamma   90.00
#
_symmetry.space_group_name_H-M   'P 1'
#
loop_
_entity.id
_entity.type
_entity.pdbx_description
1 polymer ?
#
loop_
_entity_poly.entity_id
_entity_poly.type
_entity_poly.pdbx_seq_one_letter_code
_entity_poly.pdbx_strand_id
1 'polypeptide(L)' 'MKKTSRQRKYKCTICGKRLTRSDLVISRGMLVPFYNILNARGELKPICVKCYHEIIGKMIARQARKELYSKARAALSTHE' A
#
# COMPACT_ATOMS: atom_id res chain seq x y z
N MET A 1 -4.66 35.66 12.40
CA MET A 1 -4.16 34.30 12.73
C MET A 1 -5.03 33.25 12.05
N LYS A 2 -4.56 32.57 11.00
CA LYS A 2 -5.29 31.42 10.40
C LYS A 2 -5.23 30.25 11.40
N LYS A 3 -6.36 29.86 11.98
CA LYS A 3 -6.51 28.65 12.80
C LYS A 3 -6.08 27.44 11.96
N THR A 4 -4.82 27.00 12.09
CA THR A 4 -4.41 25.69 11.57
C THR A 4 -5.09 24.65 12.44
N SER A 5 -6.30 24.25 12.06
CA SER A 5 -6.96 23.10 12.68
C SER A 5 -5.96 21.94 12.62
N ARG A 6 -5.40 21.55 13.76
CA ARG A 6 -4.47 20.42 13.88
C ARG A 6 -5.24 19.11 13.62
N GLN A 7 -5.71 18.91 12.39
CA GLN A 7 -6.39 17.69 11.99
C GLN A 7 -5.34 16.62 11.63
N ARG A 8 -4.60 16.13 12.63
CA ARG A 8 -3.92 14.84 12.51
C ARG A 8 -4.95 13.73 12.72
N LYS A 9 -5.87 13.57 11.76
CA LYS A 9 -7.03 12.67 11.87
C LYS A 9 -6.78 11.25 11.36
N TYR A 10 -5.76 11.02 10.53
CA TYR A 10 -5.63 9.74 9.85
C TYR A 10 -4.95 8.67 10.69
N LYS A 11 -5.56 7.47 10.71
CA LYS A 11 -5.01 6.25 11.29
C LYS A 11 -4.93 5.19 10.21
N CYS A 12 -3.88 4.39 10.23
CA CYS A 12 -3.76 3.21 9.38
C CYS A 12 -4.91 2.25 9.71
N THR A 13 -5.68 1.83 8.72
CA THR A 13 -6.78 0.87 8.92
C THR A 13 -6.30 -0.57 9.16
N ILE A 14 -5.03 -0.86 8.89
CA ILE A 14 -4.44 -2.19 9.09
C ILE A 14 -3.88 -2.35 10.51
N CYS A 15 -3.02 -1.44 10.95
CA CYS A 15 -2.32 -1.56 12.25
C CYS A 15 -2.77 -0.53 13.31
N GLY A 16 -3.72 0.35 12.99
CA GLY A 16 -4.25 1.36 13.92
C GLY A 16 -3.30 2.54 14.22
N LYS A 17 -2.02 2.48 13.80
CA LYS A 17 -1.03 3.54 14.01
C LYS A 17 -1.51 4.87 13.41
N ARG A 18 -1.31 5.97 14.15
CA ARG A 18 -1.51 7.34 13.63
C ARG A 18 -0.51 7.62 12.51
N LEU A 19 -1.01 8.15 11.39
CA LEU A 19 -0.16 8.52 10.26
C LEU A 19 0.71 9.72 10.61
N THR A 20 2.00 9.62 10.28
CA THR A 20 3.00 10.69 10.45
C THR A 20 3.21 11.46 9.16
N ARG A 21 4.02 12.53 9.17
CA ARG A 21 4.32 13.31 7.95
C ARG A 21 4.85 12.45 6.79
N SER A 22 5.57 11.37 7.09
CA SER A 22 6.07 10.40 6.10
C SER A 22 4.97 9.59 5.40
N ASP A 23 3.78 9.50 5.99
CA ASP A 23 2.63 8.78 5.43
C ASP A 23 1.65 9.72 4.72
N LEU A 24 1.94 11.03 4.70
CA LEU A 24 1.05 12.08 4.20
C LEU A 24 1.71 12.86 3.07
N VAL A 25 0.91 13.35 2.13
CA VAL A 25 1.32 14.24 1.05
C VAL A 25 0.41 15.46 1.02
N ILE A 26 0.92 16.60 0.56
CA ILE A 26 0.09 17.78 0.33
C ILE A 26 -0.58 17.65 -1.03
N SER A 27 -1.92 17.69 -1.04
CA SER A 27 -2.73 17.74 -2.25
C SER A 27 -3.78 18.82 -2.09
N ARG A 28 -3.87 19.73 -3.06
CA ARG A 28 -4.82 20.88 -3.06
C ARG A 28 -4.78 21.68 -1.74
N GLY A 29 -3.58 21.90 -1.20
CA GLY A 29 -3.36 22.64 0.05
C GLY A 29 -3.71 21.88 1.34
N MET A 30 -4.07 20.60 1.26
CA MET A 30 -4.41 19.77 2.41
C MET A 30 -3.44 18.59 2.56
N LEU A 31 -3.12 18.23 3.81
CA LEU A 31 -2.41 16.98 4.08
C LEU A 31 -3.38 15.80 3.96
N VAL A 32 -3.09 14.89 3.05
CA VAL A 32 -3.87 13.68 2.79
C VAL A 32 -2.99 12.43 2.89
N PRO A 33 -3.56 11.24 3.18
CA PRO A 33 -2.82 9.98 3.16
C PRO A 33 -2.20 9.70 1.80
N PHE A 34 -0.89 9.45 1.78
CA PHE A 34 -0.17 9.11 0.55
C PHE A 34 -0.45 7.67 0.12
N TYR A 35 -0.49 6.74 1.08
CA TYR A 35 -0.79 5.33 0.84
C TYR A 35 -2.23 5.00 1.22
N ASN A 36 -2.95 4.34 0.32
CA ASN A 36 -4.32 3.89 0.51
C ASN A 36 -4.49 2.46 0.02
N ILE A 37 -5.44 1.74 0.60
CA ILE A 37 -5.90 0.42 0.13
C ILE A 37 -7.39 0.50 -0.22
N LEU A 38 -7.79 -0.19 -1.28
CA LEU A 38 -9.19 -0.35 -1.63
C LEU A 38 -9.79 -1.46 -0.74
N ASN A 39 -10.84 -1.16 0.01
CA ASN A 39 -11.53 -2.18 0.79
C ASN A 39 -12.56 -2.95 -0.07
N ALA A 40 -13.19 -3.98 0.52
CA ALA A 40 -14.21 -4.79 -0.16
C ALA A 40 -15.45 -4.00 -0.64
N ARG A 41 -15.66 -2.78 -0.14
CA ARG A 41 -16.75 -1.89 -0.54
C ARG A 41 -16.33 -0.90 -1.64
N GLY A 42 -15.11 -1.00 -2.16
CA GLY A 42 -14.57 -0.05 -3.14
C GLY A 42 -14.17 1.29 -2.55
N GLU A 43 -14.03 1.41 -1.23
CA GLU A 43 -13.63 2.65 -0.58
C GLU A 43 -12.11 2.68 -0.37
N LEU A 44 -11.48 3.81 -0.68
CA LEU A 44 -10.08 4.05 -0.35
C LEU A 44 -9.93 4.29 1.16
N LYS A 45 -9.09 3.49 1.79
CA LYS A 45 -8.78 3.57 3.23
C LYS A 45 -7.31 3.87 3.46
N PRO A 46 -6.98 4.78 4.39
CA PRO A 46 -5.60 5.18 4.65
C PRO A 46 -4.80 4.07 5.32
N ILE A 47 -3.57 3.85 4.85
CA ILE A 47 -2.63 2.92 5.47
C ILE A 47 -1.26 3.57 5.67
N CYS A 48 -0.48 3.07 6.63
CA CYS A 48 0.88 3.56 6.83
C CYS A 48 1.85 2.92 5.84
N VAL A 49 2.99 3.59 5.62
CA VAL A 49 4.04 3.16 4.69
C VAL A 49 4.51 1.73 4.95
N LYS A 50 4.60 1.32 6.22
CA LYS A 50 5.04 -0.04 6.59
C LYS A 50 4.04 -1.09 6.14
N CYS A 51 2.75 -0.90 6.45
CA CYS A 51 1.70 -1.83 6.05
C CYS A 51 1.56 -1.89 4.53
N TYR A 52 1.71 -0.76 3.83
CA TYR A 52 1.71 -0.73 2.37
C TYR A 52 2.80 -1.63 1.79
N HIS A 53 4.06 -1.43 2.17
CA HIS A 53 5.18 -2.22 1.62
C HIS A 53 5.11 -3.69 2.02
N GLU A 54 4.59 -4.01 3.20
CA GLU A 54 4.41 -5.41 3.61
C GLU A 54 3.36 -6.12 2.74
N ILE A 55 2.20 -5.49 2.52
CA ILE A 55 1.11 -6.06 1.71
C ILE A 55 1.55 -6.17 0.25
N ILE A 56 1.99 -5.06 -0.34
CA ILE A 56 2.40 -5.01 -1.74
C ILE A 56 3.62 -5.88 -2.00
N GLY A 57 4.60 -5.90 -1.10
CA GLY A 57 5.77 -6.77 -1.19
C GLY A 57 5.38 -8.25 -1.21
N LYS A 58 4.46 -8.68 -0.32
CA LYS A 58 3.93 -10.06 -0.33
C LYS A 58 3.19 -10.38 -1.64
N MET A 59 2.45 -9.43 -2.20
CA MET A 59 1.76 -9.60 -3.48
C MET A 59 2.75 -9.78 -4.64
N ILE A 60 3.73 -8.88 -4.75
CA ILE A 60 4.78 -8.95 -5.78
C ILE A 60 5.54 -10.27 -5.68
N ALA A 61 5.95 -10.68 -4.47
CA ALA A 61 6.67 -11.94 -4.27
C ALA A 61 5.83 -13.18 -4.63
N ARG A 62 4.51 -13.14 -4.44
CA ARG A 62 3.62 -14.21 -4.91
C ARG A 62 3.54 -14.25 -6.43
N GLN A 63 3.40 -13.09 -7.07
CA GLN A 63 3.32 -12.99 -8.53
C GLN A 63 4.63 -13.45 -9.20
N ALA A 64 5.78 -12.95 -8.72
CA ALA A 64 7.09 -13.34 -9.21
C ALA A 64 7.33 -14.86 -9.10
N ARG A 65 6.92 -15.49 -7.98
CA ARG A 65 7.03 -16.96 -7.83
C ARG A 65 6.18 -17.73 -8.83
N LYS A 66 4.97 -17.25 -9.13
CA LYS A 66 4.10 -17.87 -10.16
C LYS A 66 4.74 -17.79 -11.54
N GLU A 67 5.29 -16.63 -11.89
CA GLU A 67 5.96 -16.41 -13.17
C GLU A 67 7.25 -17.23 -13.31
N LEU A 68 8.04 -17.33 -12.24
CA LEU A 68 9.23 -18.18 -12.24
C LEU A 68 8.87 -19.66 -12.37
N TYR A 69 7.82 -20.11 -11.67
CA TYR A 69 7.36 -21.49 -11.78
C TYR A 69 6.86 -21.83 -13.18
N SER A 70 6.06 -20.95 -13.80
CA SER A 70 5.57 -21.19 -15.17
C SER A 70 6.71 -21.23 -16.19
N LYS A 71 7.70 -20.33 -16.06
CA LYS A 71 8.90 -20.32 -16.91
C LYS A 71 9.76 -21.58 -16.72
N ALA A 72 10.00 -21.98 -15.47
CA ALA A 72 10.77 -23.19 -15.17
C ALA A 72 10.08 -24.44 -15.74
N ARG A 73 8.76 -24.55 -15.61
CA ARG A 73 7.97 -25.64 -16.20
C ARG A 73 8.06 -25.66 -17.72
N ALA A 74 7.95 -24.49 -18.38
CA ALA A 74 8.08 -24.39 -19.83
C ALA A 74 9.47 -24.82 -20.32
N ALA A 75 10.54 -24.42 -19.62
CA ALA A 75 11.90 -24.80 -19.94
C ALA A 75 12.14 -26.32 -19.83
N LEU A 76 11.54 -26.99 -18.84
CA LEU A 76 11.63 -28.44 -18.71
C LEU A 76 10.93 -29.17 -19.87
N SER A 77 9.74 -28.70 -20.27
CA SER A 77 8.99 -29.31 -21.39
C SER A 77 9.61 -29.11 -22.77
N THR A 78 10.55 -28.18 -22.94
CA THR A 78 11.27 -27.97 -24.21
C THR A 78 12.52 -28.85 -24.35
N HIS A 79 12.91 -29.55 -23.29
CA HIS A 79 14.07 -30.45 -23.28
C HIS A 79 13.70 -31.94 -23.23
N GLU A 80 12.41 -32.25 -23.28
CA GLU A 80 11.85 -33.60 -23.55
C GLU A 80 11.50 -33.74 -25.03
#